data_AF-A0A0C2YJL0-F1
#
_entry.id   AF-A0A0C2YJL0-F1
#
_cell.length_a   1.000
_cell.length_b   1.000
_cell.length_c   1.000
_cell.angle_alpha   90.00
_cell.angle_beta   90.00
_cell.angle_gamma   90.00
#
_symmetry.space_group_name_H-M   'P 1'
#
loop_
_entity.id
_entity.type
_entity.pdbx_description
1 polymer ?
#
loop_
_entity_poly.entity_id
_entity_poly.type
_entity_poly.pdbx_seq_one_letter_code
_entity_poly.pdbx_strand_id
1 'polypeptide(L)'
;MVEHDSSVLVVALSNKDRLSLSEPETYTSIRCKLGDNVVWEHLLSNPTCAAHVRELEIQREDLSRRGIMDEEDPFLTPRKKTVQEITTAPEVSTSEQVVHSEQLLMKAIRLMVNLESFTWDRWVPEVNQGEEIQAAEYQLHYETHRGDIWTALRASAKLERLTVVDLGRAILRPTNIPVDVRSIFSSTIFTLSNLTHLDLKMFYSPADEMEGSYGEYEDEDGDEELLPGRVKWERLHDLLSRCPNLKSLSLAIYDHDFYYKCGGNPYTNITPIFSKLMGYWHHLSSLKLRDIVVSDSIMATFLKTHTNLRNFSMSLSLEDELPELPFDLESYVTDLSRNEILSNIESLYISPPRALRPILRSLRRPSPRLRSLGTLEPCDWNASEELHADENYVSSLDDVWGYNSPATETQMMEDGSPSPGGSRELSNLLSGISNVRSLVVTDVKDLRQLDKLVRATPELETIVFRDSFEYLASHAAPHTELVSYLSHWSRLTTLYGVALWPSTTDDDSHLDVSSEFVLSIARDVVAQCPLLQHVSWIDGTPLTIVKENGELRLESLS
;
A
#
# COMPACT_ATOMS: atom_id res chain seq x y z
N MET A 1 22.21 -21.28 4.94
CA MET A 1 23.09 -20.68 5.95
C MET A 1 24.25 -19.99 5.25
N VAL A 2 24.08 -18.69 4.99
CA VAL A 2 25.15 -17.69 5.04
C VAL A 2 24.48 -16.53 5.76
N GLU A 3 24.85 -16.36 7.02
CA GLU A 3 24.45 -15.23 7.86
C GLU A 3 25.04 -13.95 7.24
N HIS A 4 24.19 -13.00 6.87
CA HIS A 4 24.58 -11.60 6.71
C HIS A 4 24.05 -10.84 7.92
N ASP A 5 24.64 -11.15 9.07
CA ASP A 5 24.68 -10.24 10.22
C ASP A 5 25.99 -9.45 10.16
N SER A 6 25.94 -8.19 10.59
CA SER A 6 27.02 -7.18 10.77
C SER A 6 27.34 -6.23 9.59
N SER A 7 26.59 -5.11 9.52
CA SER A 7 27.14 -3.74 9.39
C SER A 7 26.05 -2.67 9.16
N VAL A 8 24.94 -2.71 9.91
CA VAL A 8 23.96 -1.61 9.91
C VAL A 8 24.26 -0.73 11.11
N LEU A 9 25.06 0.32 10.91
CA LEU A 9 25.17 1.41 11.87
C LEU A 9 24.12 2.45 11.49
N VAL A 10 22.89 2.28 12.00
CA VAL A 10 21.86 3.32 11.93
C VAL A 10 22.27 4.42 12.90
N VAL A 11 22.75 5.55 12.38
CA VAL A 11 23.01 6.70 13.22
C VAL A 11 21.92 7.73 13.00
N ALA A 12 20.97 7.77 13.94
CA ALA A 12 20.11 8.93 14.14
C ALA A 12 20.99 10.07 14.71
N LEU A 13 21.46 10.95 13.83
CA LEU A 13 22.30 12.11 14.18
C LEU A 13 21.48 13.30 14.71
N SER A 14 20.38 13.03 15.41
CA SER A 14 19.40 14.05 15.84
C SER A 14 19.84 14.94 17.01
N ASN A 15 21.13 14.96 17.38
CA ASN A 15 21.59 15.83 18.46
C ASN A 15 23.05 16.29 18.29
N LYS A 16 23.27 17.60 18.48
CA LYS A 16 24.58 18.29 18.37
C LYS A 16 25.69 17.68 19.24
N ASP A 17 25.33 16.92 20.28
CA ASP A 17 26.27 16.34 21.24
C ASP A 17 26.82 14.94 20.87
N ARG A 18 26.52 14.41 19.67
CA ARG A 18 26.99 13.06 19.24
C ARG A 18 28.10 13.02 18.19
N LEU A 19 28.60 14.17 17.72
CA LEU A 19 29.72 14.24 16.78
C LEU A 19 31.08 13.87 17.38
N SER A 20 31.13 13.59 18.68
CA SER A 20 32.34 13.13 19.39
C SER A 20 32.47 11.60 19.45
N LEU A 21 31.56 10.83 18.84
CA LEU A 21 31.54 9.36 18.91
C LEU A 21 31.30 8.72 17.53
N SER A 22 32.27 8.85 16.62
CA SER A 22 32.47 7.86 15.54
C SER A 22 33.77 8.13 14.83
N GLU A 23 34.63 7.12 14.76
CA GLU A 23 35.77 7.09 13.86
C GLU A 23 35.31 7.24 12.38
N PRO A 24 36.18 7.75 11.49
CA PRO A 24 35.84 8.13 10.10
C PRO A 24 35.47 6.97 9.14
N GLU A 25 35.11 5.77 9.63
CA GLU A 25 35.00 4.55 8.82
C GLU A 25 33.58 3.96 8.62
N THR A 26 32.51 4.44 9.26
CA THR A 26 31.30 3.57 9.43
C THR A 26 29.92 4.23 9.23
N TYR A 27 29.67 4.93 8.13
CA TYR A 27 28.30 5.35 7.78
C TYR A 27 27.87 4.81 6.42
N THR A 28 27.17 3.67 6.44
CA THR A 28 26.55 3.08 5.24
C THR A 28 25.12 3.56 5.01
N SER A 29 24.39 3.89 6.08
CA SER A 29 23.00 4.34 6.05
C SER A 29 22.80 5.54 6.98
N ILE A 30 22.13 6.57 6.50
CA ILE A 30 21.85 7.81 7.24
C ILE A 30 20.34 8.05 7.25
N ARG A 31 19.78 8.29 8.44
CA ARG A 31 18.37 8.64 8.65
C ARG A 31 18.30 9.87 9.55
N CYS A 32 17.89 11.01 9.01
CA CYS A 32 17.87 12.28 9.76
C CYS A 32 16.86 13.28 9.19
N LYS A 33 16.70 14.41 9.89
CA LYS A 33 15.87 15.53 9.39
C LYS A 33 16.70 16.39 8.46
N LEU A 34 16.05 17.06 7.50
CA LEU A 34 16.73 17.99 6.58
C LEU A 34 17.45 19.12 7.34
N GLY A 35 16.82 19.63 8.41
CA GLY A 35 17.35 20.72 9.23
C GLY A 35 18.62 20.37 10.02
N ASP A 36 19.07 19.10 10.01
CA ASP A 36 20.28 18.64 10.67
C ASP A 36 21.54 19.06 9.87
N ASN A 37 21.75 20.38 9.69
CA ASN A 37 22.81 20.96 8.86
C ASN A 37 24.21 20.49 9.24
N VAL A 38 24.42 20.12 10.50
CA VAL A 38 25.71 19.62 10.97
C VAL A 38 26.08 18.29 10.29
N VAL A 39 25.11 17.46 9.95
CA VAL A 39 25.31 16.22 9.18
C VAL A 39 25.84 16.57 7.78
N TRP A 40 25.19 17.51 7.11
CA TRP A 40 25.58 17.93 5.76
C TRP A 40 26.95 18.59 5.75
N GLU A 41 27.23 19.48 6.68
CA GLU A 41 28.55 20.12 6.86
C GLU A 41 29.66 19.11 7.14
N HIS A 42 29.38 18.09 7.96
CA HIS A 42 30.32 17.01 8.24
C HIS A 42 30.65 16.20 6.99
N LEU A 43 29.64 15.80 6.21
CA LEU A 43 29.82 15.03 4.98
C LEU A 43 30.56 15.84 3.89
N LEU A 44 30.32 17.14 3.83
CA LEU A 44 31.06 18.06 2.97
C LEU A 44 32.52 18.19 3.38
N SER A 45 32.78 18.20 4.69
CA SER A 45 34.14 18.28 5.24
C SER A 45 34.91 16.96 5.14
N ASN A 46 34.19 15.83 5.00
CA ASN A 46 34.77 14.48 4.94
C ASN A 46 34.26 13.69 3.72
N PRO A 47 34.79 13.96 2.50
CA PRO A 47 34.34 13.30 1.28
C PRO A 47 34.49 11.78 1.29
N THR A 48 35.48 11.25 2.02
CA THR A 48 35.65 9.81 2.21
C THR A 48 34.44 9.23 2.93
N CYS A 49 33.96 9.86 4.01
CA CYS A 49 32.75 9.43 4.72
C CYS A 49 31.52 9.50 3.80
N ALA A 50 31.35 10.60 3.08
CA ALA A 50 30.25 10.76 2.13
C ALA A 50 30.23 9.65 1.07
N ALA A 51 31.41 9.26 0.55
CA ALA A 51 31.52 8.18 -0.42
C ALA A 51 31.14 6.80 0.13
N HIS A 52 31.13 6.57 1.45
CA HIS A 52 30.71 5.28 2.03
C HIS A 52 29.19 5.17 2.19
N VAL A 53 28.46 6.29 2.13
CA VAL A 53 27.00 6.32 2.26
C VAL A 53 26.38 5.59 1.06
N ARG A 54 25.55 4.60 1.36
CA ARG A 54 24.76 3.82 0.39
C ARG A 54 23.27 4.10 0.50
N GLU A 55 22.80 4.47 1.68
CA GLU A 55 21.39 4.72 1.93
C GLU A 55 21.20 6.05 2.65
N LEU A 56 20.26 6.85 2.18
CA LEU A 56 19.94 8.14 2.77
C LEU A 56 18.43 8.32 2.85
N GLU A 57 17.93 8.59 4.05
CA GLU A 57 16.54 8.87 4.32
C GLU A 57 16.38 10.23 5.00
N ILE A 58 15.62 11.10 4.35
CA ILE A 58 15.22 12.40 4.89
C ILE A 58 13.82 12.26 5.49
N GLN A 59 13.73 12.41 6.81
CA GLN A 59 12.50 12.26 7.58
C GLN A 59 11.68 13.55 7.66
N ARG A 60 10.38 13.39 7.88
CA ARG A 60 9.43 14.47 8.17
C ARG A 60 9.79 15.22 9.47
N GLU A 61 9.56 16.53 9.48
CA GLU A 61 9.90 17.38 10.64
C GLU A 61 8.93 17.22 11.80
N ASP A 62 7.64 17.01 11.49
CA ASP A 62 6.54 16.86 12.44
C ASP A 62 6.00 15.41 12.40
N LEU A 63 6.28 14.65 13.46
CA LEU A 63 5.71 13.31 13.67
C LEU A 63 4.29 13.37 14.27
N SER A 64 3.88 14.52 14.82
CA SER A 64 2.67 14.65 15.64
C SER A 64 1.40 14.94 14.84
N ARG A 65 1.52 15.35 13.57
CA ARG A 65 0.38 15.61 12.68
C ARG A 65 0.29 14.53 11.61
N ARG A 66 -0.51 13.51 11.91
CA ARG A 66 -0.98 12.45 10.99
C ARG A 66 0.14 11.87 10.11
N GLY A 67 0.86 10.91 10.69
CA GLY A 67 1.57 9.92 9.90
C GLY A 67 0.57 9.05 9.13
N ILE A 68 0.20 9.46 7.92
CA ILE A 68 -0.26 8.52 6.88
C ILE A 68 0.99 7.87 6.23
N MET A 69 1.98 7.55 7.06
CA MET A 69 3.23 6.93 6.67
C MET A 69 3.49 5.83 7.68
N ASP A 70 3.67 4.64 7.13
CA ASP A 70 3.87 3.37 7.79
C ASP A 70 2.63 2.84 8.53
N GLU A 71 1.69 2.30 7.74
CA GLU A 71 0.97 1.05 8.03
C GLU A 71 0.18 0.66 6.76
N GLU A 72 0.90 0.28 5.70
CA GLU A 72 0.48 -0.91 4.95
C GLU A 72 1.12 -2.11 5.64
N ASP A 73 0.71 -2.37 6.88
CA ASP A 73 0.32 -3.74 7.12
C ASP A 73 -1.16 -3.78 6.71
N PRO A 74 -1.59 -4.59 5.73
CA PRO A 74 -3.01 -4.81 5.46
C PRO A 74 -3.77 -5.39 6.68
N PHE A 75 -3.12 -5.48 7.84
CA PHE A 75 -3.55 -6.16 9.04
C PHE A 75 -3.86 -5.25 10.24
N LEU A 76 -3.76 -3.92 10.11
CA LEU A 76 -4.11 -3.01 11.20
C LEU A 76 -5.33 -2.13 10.84
N THR A 77 -6.16 -1.95 11.86
CA THR A 77 -7.59 -1.65 11.92
C THR A 77 -8.01 -0.25 11.43
N PRO A 78 -9.32 -0.03 11.15
CA PRO A 78 -9.87 1.31 10.98
C PRO A 78 -9.81 2.04 12.33
N ARG A 79 -8.84 2.95 12.50
CA ARG A 79 -8.74 3.77 13.73
C ARG A 79 -9.93 4.73 13.82
N LYS A 80 -10.86 4.44 14.74
CA LYS A 80 -11.86 5.41 15.22
C LYS A 80 -11.14 6.61 15.83
N LYS A 81 -11.48 7.81 15.33
CA LYS A 81 -11.03 9.12 15.83
C LYS A 81 -11.36 9.29 17.31
N THR A 82 -10.37 9.20 18.20
CA THR A 82 -10.47 9.92 19.48
C THR A 82 -9.11 10.26 20.08
N VAL A 83 -9.09 11.45 20.69
CA VAL A 83 -8.15 12.01 21.67
C VAL A 83 -7.08 12.96 21.12
N GLN A 84 -7.23 14.20 21.60
CA GLN A 84 -6.39 15.38 21.45
C GLN A 84 -5.06 15.16 22.15
N GLU A 85 -3.94 15.24 21.43
CA GLU A 85 -2.64 15.50 22.05
C GLU A 85 -2.34 16.99 22.03
N ILE A 86 -2.01 17.50 23.21
CA ILE A 86 -1.53 18.85 23.45
C ILE A 86 -0.07 18.89 23.00
N THR A 87 0.18 19.22 21.74
CA THR A 87 1.52 19.56 21.27
C THR A 87 1.81 21.05 21.45
N THR A 88 2.84 21.35 22.24
CA THR A 88 3.61 22.59 22.13
C THR A 88 3.99 22.81 20.66
N ALA A 89 3.71 24.00 20.14
CA ALA A 89 3.93 24.33 18.73
C ALA A 89 5.41 24.09 18.36
N PRO A 90 5.71 23.26 17.33
CA PRO A 90 7.07 23.13 16.84
C PRO A 90 7.57 24.49 16.33
N GLU A 91 8.85 24.79 16.55
CA GLU A 91 9.53 25.91 15.89
C GLU A 91 9.47 25.68 14.38
N VAL A 92 8.65 26.47 13.69
CA VAL A 92 8.52 26.42 12.23
C VAL A 92 9.84 26.93 11.64
N SER A 93 10.57 26.06 10.94
CA SER A 93 11.78 26.45 10.21
C SER A 93 11.40 27.47 9.14
N THR A 94 12.21 28.53 8.98
CA THR A 94 11.96 29.54 7.93
C THR A 94 12.31 28.97 6.55
N SER A 95 11.65 29.44 5.49
CA SER A 95 11.97 29.04 4.10
C SER A 95 13.46 29.23 3.77
N GLU A 96 14.09 30.29 4.26
CA GLU A 96 15.54 30.51 4.09
C GLU A 96 16.39 29.40 4.73
N GLN A 97 15.99 28.90 5.90
CA GLN A 97 16.68 27.79 6.57
C GLN A 97 16.51 26.49 5.79
N VAL A 98 15.30 26.21 5.30
CA VAL A 98 15.01 25.03 4.47
C VAL A 98 15.86 25.06 3.20
N VAL A 99 15.84 26.16 2.45
CA VAL A 99 16.66 26.35 1.24
C VAL A 99 18.15 26.15 1.54
N HIS A 100 18.65 26.70 2.66
CA HIS A 100 20.04 26.52 3.06
C HIS A 100 20.38 25.03 3.31
N SER A 101 19.52 24.33 4.04
CA SER A 101 19.66 22.90 4.30
C SER A 101 19.63 22.06 3.02
N GLU A 102 18.72 22.34 2.09
CA GLU A 102 18.66 21.66 0.79
C GLU A 102 19.92 21.88 -0.04
N GLN A 103 20.46 23.10 -0.05
CA GLN A 103 21.71 23.40 -0.76
C GLN A 103 22.91 22.64 -0.18
N LEU A 104 22.99 22.51 1.15
CA LEU A 104 24.02 21.70 1.81
C LEU A 104 23.85 20.23 1.46
N LEU A 105 22.63 19.70 1.55
CA LEU A 105 22.30 18.33 1.18
C LEU A 105 22.66 18.02 -0.28
N MET A 106 22.28 18.88 -1.22
CA MET A 106 22.62 18.72 -2.65
C MET A 106 24.12 18.61 -2.88
N LYS A 107 24.93 19.42 -2.19
CA LYS A 107 26.38 19.35 -2.28
C LYS A 107 26.91 18.05 -1.67
N ALA A 108 26.33 17.59 -0.56
CA ALA A 108 26.71 16.35 0.10
C ALA A 108 26.39 15.13 -0.78
N ILE A 109 25.19 15.07 -1.38
CA ILE A 109 24.77 14.00 -2.30
C ILE A 109 25.76 13.82 -3.45
N ARG A 110 26.30 14.91 -4.00
CA ARG A 110 27.31 14.85 -5.08
C ARG A 110 28.61 14.17 -4.66
N LEU A 111 28.91 14.09 -3.36
CA LEU A 111 30.05 13.35 -2.82
C LEU A 111 29.71 11.89 -2.48
N MET A 112 28.42 11.53 -2.42
CA MET A 112 27.93 10.18 -2.13
C MET A 112 27.94 9.30 -3.38
N VAL A 113 29.13 9.05 -3.93
CA VAL A 113 29.31 8.30 -5.19
C VAL A 113 28.81 6.84 -5.14
N ASN A 114 28.57 6.30 -3.95
CA ASN A 114 28.06 4.94 -3.74
C ASN A 114 26.60 4.90 -3.26
N LEU A 115 25.85 6.01 -3.38
CA LEU A 115 24.45 6.05 -2.98
C LEU A 115 23.60 5.12 -3.87
N GLU A 116 23.03 4.09 -3.25
CA GLU A 116 22.18 3.06 -3.87
C GLU A 116 20.68 3.32 -3.61
N SER A 117 20.34 3.93 -2.47
CA SER A 117 18.96 4.16 -2.02
C SER A 117 18.76 5.57 -1.49
N PHE A 118 17.70 6.24 -1.93
CA PHE A 118 17.31 7.56 -1.44
C PHE A 118 15.81 7.62 -1.11
N THR A 119 15.51 8.14 0.08
CA THR A 119 14.13 8.34 0.57
C THR A 119 13.89 9.80 0.93
N TRP A 120 12.82 10.37 0.39
CA TRP A 120 12.32 11.71 0.68
C TRP A 120 10.90 11.63 1.25
N ASP A 121 10.77 11.62 2.58
CA ASP A 121 9.49 11.70 3.29
C ASP A 121 9.23 13.14 3.74
N ARG A 122 9.00 14.03 2.76
CA ARG A 122 8.75 15.45 2.98
C ARG A 122 8.00 16.06 1.79
N TRP A 123 7.44 17.25 1.99
CA TRP A 123 6.91 18.06 0.87
C TRP A 123 7.98 18.28 -0.22
N VAL A 124 7.54 18.64 -1.44
CA VAL A 124 8.44 18.96 -2.57
C VAL A 124 9.58 19.90 -2.12
N PRO A 125 10.84 19.63 -2.51
CA PRO A 125 11.95 20.52 -2.21
C PRO A 125 11.66 22.00 -2.56
N GLU A 126 12.08 22.94 -1.73
CA GLU A 126 11.93 24.38 -2.01
C GLU A 126 12.85 24.83 -3.16
N VAL A 127 14.05 24.28 -3.23
CA VAL A 127 14.98 24.40 -4.35
C VAL A 127 14.52 23.45 -5.47
N ASN A 128 13.43 23.82 -6.13
CA ASN A 128 12.84 23.09 -7.26
C ASN A 128 12.88 23.94 -8.55
N GLN A 129 14.03 24.56 -8.81
CA GLN A 129 14.26 25.45 -9.97
C GLN A 129 14.94 24.75 -11.14
N GLY A 130 14.88 23.42 -11.22
CA GLY A 130 15.50 22.68 -12.31
C GLY A 130 14.81 23.02 -13.63
N GLU A 131 15.31 24.03 -14.33
CA GLU A 131 15.08 24.18 -15.76
C GLU A 131 15.64 22.91 -16.40
N GLU A 132 14.75 22.08 -16.97
CA GLU A 132 15.18 21.07 -17.92
C GLU A 132 15.92 21.83 -19.02
N ILE A 133 17.24 21.68 -19.08
CA ILE A 133 18.03 22.19 -20.18
C ILE A 133 17.53 21.46 -21.42
N GLN A 134 16.54 22.03 -22.10
CA GLN A 134 16.25 21.73 -23.48
C GLN A 134 17.54 22.04 -24.22
N ALA A 135 18.09 21.02 -24.89
CA ALA A 135 19.26 21.18 -25.74
C ALA A 135 18.90 22.07 -26.92
N ALA A 136 18.87 23.39 -26.70
CA ALA A 136 18.85 24.38 -27.75
C ALA A 136 20.31 24.71 -28.07
N GLU A 137 20.69 24.41 -29.31
CA GLU A 137 21.99 24.66 -29.91
C GLU A 137 22.34 26.16 -29.97
N TYR A 138 22.61 26.84 -28.86
CA TYR A 138 23.29 28.14 -28.92
C TYR A 138 24.24 28.34 -27.74
N GLN A 139 25.52 28.51 -28.12
CA GLN A 139 26.60 28.98 -27.27
C GLN A 139 26.22 30.30 -26.58
N LEU A 140 26.31 30.36 -25.24
CA LEU A 140 26.91 31.47 -24.49
C LEU A 140 26.87 31.16 -22.98
N HIS A 141 27.99 31.48 -22.31
CA HIS A 141 28.28 31.21 -20.91
C HIS A 141 27.15 31.57 -19.93
N TYR A 142 26.56 30.54 -19.30
CA TYR A 142 25.98 30.63 -17.96
C TYR A 142 26.39 29.38 -17.15
N GLU A 143 27.51 29.48 -16.44
CA GLU A 143 27.79 28.61 -15.30
C GLU A 143 26.90 29.04 -14.13
N THR A 144 25.64 28.61 -14.15
CA THR A 144 24.81 28.56 -12.94
C THR A 144 23.98 27.30 -13.03
N HIS A 145 24.50 26.20 -12.49
CA HIS A 145 23.71 25.01 -12.20
C HIS A 145 22.65 25.38 -11.16
N ARG A 146 21.49 25.91 -11.60
CA ARG A 146 20.25 25.89 -10.81
C ARG A 146 19.76 24.44 -10.77
N GLY A 147 20.45 23.62 -9.98
CA GLY A 147 20.06 22.24 -9.72
C GLY A 147 19.07 22.19 -8.56
N ASP A 148 18.35 21.08 -8.49
CA ASP A 148 17.55 20.64 -7.35
C ASP A 148 18.19 19.35 -6.76
N ILE A 149 17.58 18.80 -5.71
CA ILE A 149 18.00 17.52 -5.09
C ILE A 149 17.99 16.39 -6.13
N TRP A 150 16.99 16.36 -7.02
CA TRP A 150 16.86 15.35 -8.05
C TRP A 150 18.00 15.40 -9.08
N THR A 151 18.48 16.59 -9.44
CA THR A 151 19.63 16.78 -10.30
C THR A 151 20.92 16.31 -9.63
N ALA A 152 21.06 16.49 -8.31
CA ALA A 152 22.18 15.93 -7.56
C ALA A 152 22.14 14.40 -7.57
N LEU A 153 20.96 13.80 -7.41
CA LEU A 153 20.75 12.36 -7.47
C LEU A 153 20.98 11.78 -8.87
N ARG A 154 20.66 12.53 -9.93
CA ARG A 154 20.92 12.12 -11.33
C ARG A 154 22.40 11.83 -11.59
N ALA A 155 23.30 12.48 -10.86
CA ALA A 155 24.74 12.24 -10.97
C ALA A 155 25.18 10.92 -10.31
N SER A 156 24.35 10.30 -9.46
CA SER A 156 24.65 8.99 -8.87
C SER A 156 24.37 7.87 -9.86
N ALA A 157 25.44 7.26 -10.39
CA ALA A 157 25.34 6.12 -11.30
C ALA A 157 24.82 4.83 -10.62
N LYS A 158 24.82 4.78 -9.28
CA LYS A 158 24.45 3.60 -8.48
C LYS A 158 23.07 3.68 -7.86
N LEU A 159 22.36 4.80 -8.02
CA LEU A 159 21.03 4.96 -7.45
C LEU A 159 20.05 3.99 -8.11
N GLU A 160 19.60 3.00 -7.36
CA GLU A 160 18.69 1.95 -7.84
C GLU A 160 17.32 2.02 -7.16
N ARG A 161 17.25 2.58 -5.95
CA ARG A 161 16.02 2.63 -5.15
C ARG A 161 15.66 4.08 -4.82
N LEU A 162 14.44 4.46 -5.14
CA LEU A 162 13.92 5.80 -4.87
C LEU A 162 12.54 5.70 -4.22
N THR A 163 12.40 6.30 -3.04
CA THR A 163 11.12 6.49 -2.36
C THR A 163 10.86 7.97 -2.16
N VAL A 164 9.74 8.47 -2.68
CA VAL A 164 9.35 9.88 -2.55
C VAL A 164 7.91 9.96 -2.10
N VAL A 165 7.67 10.67 -1.00
CA VAL A 165 6.35 11.04 -0.54
C VAL A 165 6.19 12.54 -0.67
N ASP A 166 5.49 12.99 -1.71
CA ASP A 166 5.11 14.38 -1.88
C ASP A 166 3.76 14.65 -1.22
N LEU A 167 3.78 15.39 -0.11
CA LEU A 167 2.59 15.81 0.64
C LEU A 167 1.76 16.91 -0.06
N GLY A 168 2.25 17.45 -1.17
CA GLY A 168 1.61 18.51 -1.94
C GLY A 168 1.28 19.76 -1.12
N ARG A 169 0.34 20.56 -1.64
CA ARG A 169 -0.07 21.83 -1.00
C ARG A 169 -1.22 21.66 0.00
N ALA A 170 -2.05 20.62 -0.13
CA ALA A 170 -3.34 20.50 0.57
C ALA A 170 -3.24 20.21 2.08
N ILE A 171 -2.20 19.52 2.53
CA ILE A 171 -2.03 19.14 3.96
C ILE A 171 -1.65 20.35 4.83
N LEU A 172 -1.32 21.50 4.24
CA LEU A 172 -0.66 22.63 4.88
C LEU A 172 -1.61 23.81 5.20
N ARG A 173 -2.81 23.48 5.68
CA ARG A 173 -3.89 24.45 6.00
C ARG A 173 -3.71 25.34 7.25
N PRO A 174 -2.52 25.47 7.87
CA PRO A 174 -2.26 26.73 8.55
C PRO A 174 -0.98 27.38 8.04
N THR A 175 -1.16 28.44 7.26
CA THR A 175 -0.42 29.71 7.32
C THR A 175 1.10 29.59 7.53
N ASN A 176 1.86 29.69 6.43
CA ASN A 176 3.23 30.25 6.33
C ASN A 176 4.15 29.52 5.32
N ILE A 177 3.61 28.69 4.42
CA ILE A 177 4.41 28.18 3.31
C ILE A 177 4.34 29.16 2.14
N PRO A 178 5.47 29.52 1.53
CA PRO A 178 5.51 30.44 0.40
C PRO A 178 4.60 29.94 -0.73
N VAL A 179 3.86 30.88 -1.33
CA VAL A 179 2.90 30.69 -2.44
C VAL A 179 3.54 30.00 -3.67
N ASP A 180 4.87 29.91 -3.70
CA ASP A 180 5.69 29.46 -4.84
C ASP A 180 6.13 27.98 -4.81
N VAL A 181 5.60 27.12 -3.93
CA VAL A 181 5.96 25.68 -3.94
C VAL A 181 5.47 25.01 -5.23
N ARG A 182 6.38 24.79 -6.18
CA ARG A 182 6.07 24.19 -7.48
C ARG A 182 5.64 22.73 -7.32
N SER A 183 4.68 22.31 -8.14
CA SER A 183 4.27 20.90 -8.27
C SER A 183 5.46 19.97 -8.47
N ILE A 184 5.43 18.76 -7.87
CA ILE A 184 6.45 17.74 -8.11
C ILE A 184 6.59 17.42 -9.60
N PHE A 185 5.50 17.52 -10.39
CA PHE A 185 5.48 17.29 -11.84
C PHE A 185 6.39 18.24 -12.63
N SER A 186 6.68 19.40 -12.06
CA SER A 186 7.61 20.39 -12.61
C SER A 186 9.06 20.16 -12.18
N SER A 187 9.31 19.17 -11.31
CA SER A 187 10.64 18.86 -10.83
C SER A 187 11.43 17.99 -11.80
N THR A 188 12.75 17.95 -11.60
CA THR A 188 13.61 17.11 -12.43
C THR A 188 13.66 15.65 -11.97
N ILE A 189 12.85 15.22 -11.00
CA ILE A 189 12.75 13.80 -10.60
C ILE A 189 12.50 12.87 -11.81
N PHE A 190 11.71 13.33 -12.79
CA PHE A 190 11.35 12.54 -13.97
C PHE A 190 12.47 12.35 -14.99
N THR A 191 13.63 12.95 -14.74
CA THR A 191 14.84 12.77 -15.55
C THR A 191 15.76 11.68 -15.01
N LEU A 192 15.46 11.14 -13.83
CA LEU A 192 16.23 10.05 -13.25
C LEU A 192 16.16 8.82 -14.17
N SER A 193 17.25 8.08 -14.17
CA SER A 193 17.42 6.86 -14.96
C SER A 193 18.15 5.84 -14.10
N ASN A 194 18.04 4.55 -14.45
CA ASN A 194 18.65 3.40 -13.73
C ASN A 194 17.93 2.89 -12.48
N LEU A 195 16.72 3.36 -12.19
CA LEU A 195 15.96 2.84 -11.05
C LEU A 195 15.49 1.40 -11.29
N THR A 196 15.63 0.56 -10.26
CA THR A 196 15.07 -0.79 -10.18
C THR A 196 13.88 -0.85 -9.21
N HIS A 197 13.82 0.06 -8.23
CA HIS A 197 12.69 0.20 -7.32
C HIS A 197 12.26 1.66 -7.26
N LEU A 198 10.99 1.90 -7.52
CA LEU A 198 10.40 3.23 -7.48
C LEU A 198 9.14 3.18 -6.61
N ASP A 199 9.09 4.00 -5.58
CA ASP A 199 7.92 4.24 -4.74
C ASP A 199 7.60 5.73 -4.74
N LEU A 200 6.52 6.11 -5.43
CA LEU A 200 6.05 7.50 -5.51
C LEU A 200 4.66 7.61 -4.90
N LYS A 201 4.58 8.37 -3.83
CA LYS A 201 3.34 8.74 -3.16
C LYS A 201 3.13 10.24 -3.32
N MET A 202 2.06 10.64 -3.99
CA MET A 202 1.82 12.04 -4.35
C MET A 202 0.43 12.46 -3.86
N PHE A 203 0.37 13.49 -3.04
CA PHE A 203 -0.87 14.16 -2.65
C PHE A 203 -1.04 15.39 -3.55
N TYR A 204 -1.73 15.23 -4.66
CA TYR A 204 -1.84 16.28 -5.66
C TYR A 204 -2.96 17.25 -5.31
N SER A 205 -2.63 18.54 -5.25
CA SER A 205 -3.57 19.65 -5.18
C SER A 205 -3.08 20.72 -6.13
N PRO A 206 -3.82 21.05 -7.19
CA PRO A 206 -3.40 22.09 -8.12
C PRO A 206 -3.28 23.44 -7.42
N ALA A 207 -2.43 24.29 -7.98
CA ALA A 207 -2.15 25.64 -7.51
C ALA A 207 -3.26 26.63 -7.86
N ASP A 208 -4.00 26.35 -8.93
CA ASP A 208 -5.11 27.13 -9.49
C ASP A 208 -6.15 26.16 -10.06
N GLU A 209 -7.44 26.51 -9.98
CA GLU A 209 -8.55 25.76 -10.61
C GLU A 209 -8.38 25.66 -12.13
N MET A 210 -7.56 26.52 -12.73
CA MET A 210 -7.24 26.52 -14.15
C MET A 210 -5.99 25.70 -14.52
N GLU A 211 -5.27 25.10 -13.55
CA GLU A 211 -4.02 24.36 -13.80
C GLU A 211 -4.32 23.07 -14.61
N GLY A 212 -4.26 23.18 -15.94
CA GLY A 212 -4.48 22.10 -16.92
C GLY A 212 -5.85 22.07 -17.59
N SER A 213 -6.61 23.18 -17.50
CA SER A 213 -7.77 23.49 -18.34
C SER A 213 -7.40 23.86 -19.80
N TYR A 214 -6.11 23.96 -20.14
CA TYR A 214 -5.66 24.31 -21.50
C TYR A 214 -5.47 23.07 -22.36
N GLY A 215 -6.54 22.31 -22.58
CA GLY A 215 -6.69 21.44 -23.74
C GLY A 215 -7.51 22.20 -24.78
N GLU A 216 -7.01 22.30 -26.00
CA GLU A 216 -7.66 22.94 -27.15
C GLU A 216 -9.07 22.37 -27.40
N TYR A 217 -10.11 23.01 -26.84
CA TYR A 217 -11.48 22.90 -27.35
C TYR A 217 -11.96 24.33 -27.56
N GLU A 218 -11.68 24.86 -28.76
CA GLU A 218 -12.32 26.05 -29.31
C GLU A 218 -13.75 25.72 -29.79
N ASP A 219 -14.57 25.08 -28.95
CA ASP A 219 -15.99 24.89 -29.24
C ASP A 219 -16.76 25.95 -28.44
N GLU A 220 -17.14 27.03 -29.14
CA GLU A 220 -17.79 28.24 -28.61
C GLU A 220 -19.22 28.05 -28.05
N ASP A 221 -19.72 26.83 -27.88
CA ASP A 221 -21.10 26.60 -27.43
C ASP A 221 -21.18 25.47 -26.39
N GLY A 222 -20.99 25.82 -25.13
CA GLY A 222 -21.35 24.95 -24.00
C GLY A 222 -20.76 25.45 -22.69
N ASP A 223 -21.60 25.64 -21.68
CA ASP A 223 -21.19 25.76 -20.28
C ASP A 223 -20.57 24.42 -19.80
N GLU A 224 -19.48 23.97 -20.42
CA GLU A 224 -18.68 22.87 -19.90
C GLU A 224 -17.92 23.41 -18.69
N GLU A 225 -18.38 23.02 -17.50
CA GLU A 225 -17.66 23.26 -16.24
C GLU A 225 -16.19 22.91 -16.44
N LEU A 226 -15.32 23.93 -16.47
CA LEU A 226 -13.88 23.77 -16.65
C LEU A 226 -13.36 22.92 -15.50
N LEU A 227 -13.20 21.63 -15.75
CA LEU A 227 -12.61 20.74 -14.78
C LEU A 227 -11.13 21.11 -14.67
N PRO A 228 -10.61 21.30 -13.45
CA PRO A 228 -9.19 21.52 -13.25
C PRO A 228 -8.35 20.39 -13.86
N GLY A 229 -7.13 20.69 -14.26
CA GLY A 229 -6.27 19.71 -14.91
C GLY A 229 -5.63 18.73 -13.94
N ARG A 230 -5.84 17.45 -14.21
CA ARG A 230 -5.29 16.36 -13.41
C ARG A 230 -3.77 16.24 -13.54
N VAL A 231 -3.21 15.32 -12.76
CA VAL A 231 -1.84 14.85 -12.88
C VAL A 231 -1.42 14.65 -14.35
N LYS A 232 -0.37 15.36 -14.76
CA LYS A 232 0.26 15.24 -16.09
C LYS A 232 0.99 13.90 -16.22
N TRP A 233 0.29 12.89 -16.71
CA TRP A 233 0.79 11.52 -16.84
C TRP A 233 2.00 11.42 -17.79
N GLU A 234 2.23 12.39 -18.68
CA GLU A 234 3.35 12.44 -19.63
C GLU A 234 4.70 12.43 -18.90
N ARG A 235 4.81 13.19 -17.80
CA ARG A 235 6.04 13.25 -17.00
C ARG A 235 6.32 11.92 -16.30
N LEU A 236 5.27 11.30 -15.76
CA LEU A 236 5.37 9.97 -15.15
C LEU A 236 5.74 8.91 -16.20
N HIS A 237 5.16 8.99 -17.40
CA HIS A 237 5.56 8.16 -18.53
C HIS A 237 7.04 8.33 -18.87
N ASP A 238 7.54 9.56 -18.94
CA ASP A 238 8.95 9.84 -19.25
C ASP A 238 9.89 9.18 -18.23
N LEU A 239 9.61 9.32 -16.93
CA LEU A 239 10.39 8.65 -15.87
C LEU A 239 10.39 7.13 -16.02
N LEU A 240 9.20 6.54 -16.18
CA LEU A 240 9.03 5.10 -16.24
C LEU A 240 9.65 4.50 -17.52
N SER A 241 9.63 5.24 -18.63
CA SER A 241 10.27 4.85 -19.89
C SER A 241 11.81 4.84 -19.80
N ARG A 242 12.39 5.68 -18.93
CA ARG A 242 13.84 5.76 -18.67
C ARG A 242 14.35 4.70 -17.71
N CYS A 243 13.44 3.91 -17.12
CA CYS A 243 13.76 2.87 -16.13
C CYS A 243 13.37 1.47 -16.65
N PRO A 244 14.02 0.94 -17.70
CA PRO A 244 13.65 -0.36 -18.30
C PRO A 244 13.94 -1.57 -17.38
N ASN A 245 14.81 -1.40 -16.38
CA ASN A 245 15.19 -2.46 -15.44
C ASN A 245 14.34 -2.49 -14.16
N LEU A 246 13.16 -1.87 -14.19
CA LEU A 246 12.29 -1.75 -13.04
C LEU A 246 11.80 -3.14 -12.57
N LYS A 247 12.04 -3.44 -11.29
CA LYS A 247 11.63 -4.67 -10.60
C LYS A 247 10.45 -4.45 -9.67
N SER A 248 10.35 -3.26 -9.10
CA SER A 248 9.26 -2.86 -8.21
C SER A 248 8.77 -1.46 -8.54
N LEU A 249 7.46 -1.32 -8.73
CA LEU A 249 6.78 -0.05 -8.92
C LEU A 249 5.66 0.08 -7.88
N SER A 250 5.72 1.14 -7.08
CA SER A 250 4.67 1.57 -6.16
C SER A 250 4.27 2.99 -6.53
N LEU A 251 3.00 3.19 -6.86
CA LEU A 251 2.43 4.48 -7.21
C LEU A 251 1.16 4.72 -6.40
N ALA A 252 1.10 5.83 -5.68
CA ALA A 252 -0.08 6.27 -4.98
C ALA A 252 -0.34 7.74 -5.31
N ILE A 253 -1.50 8.05 -5.88
CA ILE A 253 -1.84 9.42 -6.31
C ILE A 253 -3.17 9.81 -5.67
N TYR A 254 -3.11 10.72 -4.70
CA TYR A 254 -4.28 11.23 -4.00
C TYR A 254 -4.60 12.62 -4.53
N ASP A 255 -5.51 12.72 -5.49
CA ASP A 255 -6.04 13.98 -6.03
C ASP A 255 -7.54 14.18 -5.68
N HIS A 256 -8.13 13.22 -4.97
CA HIS A 256 -9.56 13.18 -4.66
C HIS A 256 -10.08 14.35 -3.82
N ASP A 257 -9.34 14.85 -2.82
CA ASP A 257 -9.78 15.94 -1.94
C ASP A 257 -10.19 17.20 -2.72
N PHE A 258 -9.59 17.37 -3.90
CA PHE A 258 -9.83 18.47 -4.80
C PHE A 258 -10.86 18.09 -5.87
N TYR A 259 -10.70 16.95 -6.55
CA TYR A 259 -11.56 16.57 -7.68
C TYR A 259 -12.93 15.99 -7.30
N TYR A 260 -13.06 15.36 -6.13
CA TYR A 260 -14.35 14.82 -5.66
C TYR A 260 -15.43 15.90 -5.59
N LYS A 261 -15.04 17.12 -5.22
CA LYS A 261 -15.97 18.27 -5.14
C LYS A 261 -16.34 18.86 -6.49
N CYS A 262 -15.64 18.48 -7.55
CA CYS A 262 -15.84 18.97 -8.91
C CYS A 262 -16.63 17.97 -9.78
N GLY A 263 -17.27 16.96 -9.19
CA GLY A 263 -18.14 16.02 -9.92
C GLY A 263 -17.42 15.04 -10.86
N GLY A 264 -16.08 14.98 -10.85
CA GLY A 264 -15.29 14.07 -11.66
C GLY A 264 -14.86 12.80 -10.91
N ASN A 265 -14.49 11.73 -11.65
CA ASN A 265 -13.90 10.51 -11.07
C ASN A 265 -12.66 10.86 -10.23
N PRO A 266 -12.61 10.66 -8.92
CA PRO A 266 -11.55 11.20 -8.08
C PRO A 266 -10.28 10.36 -8.09
N TYR A 267 -10.20 9.34 -8.94
CA TYR A 267 -9.01 8.53 -9.12
C TYR A 267 -8.25 8.91 -10.39
N THR A 268 -6.93 8.76 -10.35
CA THR A 268 -6.07 9.10 -11.48
C THR A 268 -6.05 7.97 -12.52
N ASN A 269 -6.44 8.27 -13.77
CA ASN A 269 -6.37 7.30 -14.87
C ASN A 269 -4.98 7.27 -15.51
N ILE A 270 -4.26 6.15 -15.38
CA ILE A 270 -2.92 5.95 -15.98
C ILE A 270 -2.90 4.96 -17.15
N THR A 271 -4.06 4.66 -17.74
CA THR A 271 -4.19 3.80 -18.94
C THR A 271 -3.19 4.17 -20.06
N PRO A 272 -2.95 5.46 -20.39
CA PRO A 272 -1.97 5.82 -21.41
C PRO A 272 -0.55 5.36 -21.10
N ILE A 273 -0.17 5.28 -19.82
CA ILE A 273 1.14 4.80 -19.39
C ILE A 273 1.25 3.30 -19.61
N PHE A 274 0.26 2.54 -19.12
CA PHE A 274 0.24 1.08 -19.28
C PHE A 274 0.25 0.68 -20.76
N SER A 275 -0.62 1.28 -21.58
CA SER A 275 -0.69 0.95 -23.02
C SER A 275 0.62 1.17 -23.78
N LYS A 276 1.40 2.19 -23.40
CA LYS A 276 2.69 2.52 -24.05
C LYS A 276 3.88 1.75 -23.47
N LEU A 277 3.89 1.52 -22.16
CA LEU A 277 5.04 0.97 -21.44
C LEU A 277 4.93 -0.52 -21.10
N MET A 278 3.81 -1.18 -21.38
CA MET A 278 3.61 -2.61 -21.11
C MET A 278 4.74 -3.49 -21.65
N GLY A 279 5.34 -3.11 -22.78
CA GLY A 279 6.47 -3.82 -23.39
C GLY A 279 7.85 -3.52 -22.78
N TYR A 280 7.98 -2.61 -21.81
CA TYR A 280 9.27 -2.21 -21.23
C TYR A 280 9.53 -2.81 -19.84
N TRP A 281 8.49 -3.30 -19.16
CA TRP A 281 8.55 -3.77 -17.76
C TRP A 281 8.76 -5.28 -17.62
N HIS A 282 9.66 -5.86 -18.42
CA HIS A 282 9.89 -7.31 -18.45
C HIS A 282 10.39 -7.90 -17.12
N HIS A 283 11.06 -7.09 -16.30
CA HIS A 283 11.62 -7.49 -15.01
C HIS A 283 10.71 -7.17 -13.82
N LEU A 284 9.54 -6.59 -14.07
CA LEU A 284 8.63 -6.19 -13.01
C LEU A 284 8.09 -7.41 -12.27
N SER A 285 8.38 -7.44 -10.97
CA SER A 285 7.99 -8.51 -10.04
C SER A 285 7.02 -8.03 -8.97
N SER A 286 6.95 -6.71 -8.75
CA SER A 286 6.09 -6.08 -7.76
C SER A 286 5.42 -4.84 -8.36
N LEU A 287 4.09 -4.79 -8.32
CA LEU A 287 3.30 -3.64 -8.72
C LEU A 287 2.31 -3.30 -7.60
N LYS A 288 2.38 -2.07 -7.09
CA LYS A 288 1.42 -1.52 -6.13
C LYS A 288 0.84 -0.23 -6.68
N LEU A 289 -0.49 -0.14 -6.75
CA LEU A 289 -1.21 1.03 -7.24
C LEU A 289 -2.27 1.46 -6.21
N ARG A 290 -2.35 2.76 -5.92
CA ARG A 290 -3.36 3.29 -5.00
C ARG A 290 -3.97 4.58 -5.52
N ASP A 291 -5.31 4.66 -5.47
CA ASP A 291 -6.14 5.74 -6.03
C ASP A 291 -5.91 5.97 -7.53
N ILE A 292 -5.68 4.87 -8.22
CA ILE A 292 -5.36 4.83 -9.65
C ILE A 292 -6.36 3.90 -10.33
N VAL A 293 -6.80 4.26 -11.53
CA VAL A 293 -7.63 3.41 -12.40
C VAL A 293 -6.92 3.10 -13.72
N VAL A 294 -7.16 1.91 -14.26
CA VAL A 294 -6.62 1.44 -15.54
C VAL A 294 -7.74 0.76 -16.32
N SER A 295 -7.86 1.05 -17.61
CA SER A 295 -8.91 0.43 -18.44
C SER A 295 -8.78 -1.09 -18.48
N ASP A 296 -9.92 -1.77 -18.46
CA ASP A 296 -10.05 -3.22 -18.38
C ASP A 296 -9.26 -3.98 -19.44
N SER A 297 -9.34 -3.56 -20.72
CA SER A 297 -8.65 -4.22 -21.83
C SER A 297 -7.14 -4.18 -21.69
N ILE A 298 -6.61 -3.06 -21.21
CA ILE A 298 -5.19 -2.84 -20.97
C ILE A 298 -4.73 -3.64 -19.75
N MET A 299 -5.50 -3.63 -18.66
CA MET A 299 -5.19 -4.45 -17.48
C MET A 299 -5.22 -5.96 -17.81
N ALA A 300 -6.24 -6.42 -18.54
CA ALA A 300 -6.33 -7.81 -18.99
C ALA A 300 -5.11 -8.22 -19.82
N THR A 301 -4.63 -7.34 -20.70
CA THR A 301 -3.44 -7.58 -21.51
C THR A 301 -2.18 -7.58 -20.64
N PHE A 302 -2.05 -6.62 -19.72
CA PHE A 302 -0.94 -6.52 -18.78
C PHE A 302 -0.77 -7.80 -17.95
N LEU A 303 -1.85 -8.32 -17.36
CA LEU A 303 -1.83 -9.53 -16.54
C LEU A 303 -1.46 -10.80 -17.34
N LYS A 304 -1.78 -10.82 -18.65
CA LYS A 304 -1.37 -11.91 -19.56
C LYS A 304 0.12 -11.85 -19.90
N THR A 305 0.68 -10.65 -20.08
CA THR A 305 2.07 -10.49 -20.52
C THR A 305 3.08 -10.52 -19.38
N HIS A 306 2.71 -10.14 -18.16
CA HIS A 306 3.61 -10.01 -17.02
C HIS A 306 3.61 -11.25 -16.11
N THR A 307 4.10 -12.38 -16.64
CA THR A 307 4.16 -13.65 -15.90
C THR A 307 5.17 -13.68 -14.75
N ASN A 308 6.12 -12.74 -14.72
CA ASN A 308 7.11 -12.61 -13.64
C ASN A 308 6.57 -11.93 -12.37
N LEU A 309 5.32 -11.42 -12.41
CA LEU A 309 4.71 -10.72 -11.29
C LEU A 309 4.53 -11.67 -10.10
N ARG A 310 5.06 -11.26 -8.95
CA ARG A 310 4.97 -11.97 -7.66
C ARG A 310 4.08 -11.24 -6.68
N ASN A 311 4.12 -9.91 -6.69
CA ASN A 311 3.30 -9.08 -5.82
C ASN A 311 2.46 -8.15 -6.69
N PHE A 312 1.14 -8.20 -6.49
CA PHE A 312 0.22 -7.28 -7.15
C PHE A 312 -0.74 -6.70 -6.11
N SER A 313 -0.70 -5.37 -5.97
CA SER A 313 -1.60 -4.63 -5.08
C SER A 313 -2.30 -3.51 -5.86
N MET A 314 -3.62 -3.40 -5.72
CA MET A 314 -4.37 -2.25 -6.22
C MET A 314 -5.44 -1.86 -5.21
N SER A 315 -5.57 -0.56 -4.91
CA SER A 315 -6.57 -0.10 -3.94
C SER A 315 -7.15 1.26 -4.29
N LEU A 316 -8.43 1.45 -4.01
CA LEU A 316 -9.14 2.72 -4.07
C LEU A 316 -9.52 3.13 -2.63
N SER A 317 -9.31 4.40 -2.28
CA SER A 317 -9.43 4.88 -0.90
C SER A 317 -10.78 5.49 -0.54
N LEU A 318 -11.66 5.75 -1.50
CA LEU A 318 -12.99 6.33 -1.25
C LEU A 318 -14.06 5.26 -1.38
N GLU A 319 -15.04 5.35 -0.48
CA GLU A 319 -16.12 4.37 -0.33
C GLU A 319 -17.47 4.85 -0.90
N ASP A 320 -17.62 6.14 -1.22
CA ASP A 320 -18.89 6.76 -1.62
C ASP A 320 -19.00 7.01 -3.14
N GLU A 321 -20.12 6.63 -3.78
CA GLU A 321 -20.66 7.03 -5.12
C GLU A 321 -19.68 7.37 -6.27
N LEU A 322 -18.62 6.58 -6.43
CA LEU A 322 -17.54 6.78 -7.41
C LEU A 322 -17.24 5.42 -8.09
N PRO A 323 -16.44 5.31 -9.18
CA PRO A 323 -16.28 4.00 -9.82
C PRO A 323 -15.86 2.98 -8.78
N GLU A 324 -16.70 1.97 -8.61
CA GLU A 324 -16.58 1.00 -7.52
C GLU A 324 -15.31 0.18 -7.64
N LEU A 325 -14.69 0.12 -8.82
CA LEU A 325 -13.60 -0.80 -9.11
C LEU A 325 -12.40 -0.10 -9.79
N PRO A 326 -11.16 -0.52 -9.46
CA PRO A 326 -9.96 -0.07 -10.16
C PRO A 326 -9.92 -0.46 -11.66
N PHE A 327 -10.63 -1.53 -11.99
CA PHE A 327 -10.89 -2.12 -13.30
C PHE A 327 -11.98 -3.21 -13.16
N ASP A 328 -12.65 -3.59 -14.24
CA ASP A 328 -13.54 -4.75 -14.31
C ASP A 328 -13.06 -5.77 -15.36
N LEU A 329 -12.77 -6.99 -14.92
CA LEU A 329 -12.27 -8.07 -15.79
C LEU A 329 -13.30 -9.17 -16.08
N GLU A 330 -14.56 -9.03 -15.65
CA GLU A 330 -15.57 -10.09 -15.81
C GLU A 330 -15.78 -10.47 -17.29
N SER A 331 -15.81 -9.48 -18.18
CA SER A 331 -15.89 -9.69 -19.64
C SER A 331 -14.66 -10.41 -20.24
N TYR A 332 -13.53 -10.44 -19.54
CA TYR A 332 -12.26 -11.00 -20.02
C TYR A 332 -11.92 -12.37 -19.41
N VAL A 333 -12.71 -12.88 -18.46
CA VAL A 333 -12.43 -14.13 -17.73
C VAL A 333 -12.16 -15.29 -18.68
N THR A 334 -12.99 -15.48 -19.73
CA THR A 334 -12.81 -16.60 -20.67
C THR A 334 -11.45 -16.57 -21.38
N ASP A 335 -10.96 -15.38 -21.73
CA ASP A 335 -9.66 -15.22 -22.39
C ASP A 335 -8.49 -15.26 -21.40
N LEU A 336 -8.71 -14.84 -20.16
CA LEU A 336 -7.70 -14.92 -19.09
C LEU A 336 -7.50 -16.37 -18.64
N SER A 337 -8.58 -17.13 -18.43
CA SER A 337 -8.53 -18.55 -18.02
C SER A 337 -7.81 -19.43 -19.05
N ARG A 338 -7.88 -19.11 -20.34
CA ARG A 338 -7.17 -19.86 -21.39
C ARG A 338 -5.65 -19.73 -21.33
N ASN A 339 -5.15 -18.65 -20.73
CA ASN A 339 -3.73 -18.28 -20.80
C ASN A 339 -2.96 -18.46 -19.48
N GLU A 340 -3.59 -19.02 -18.42
CA GLU A 340 -3.00 -19.18 -17.08
C GLU A 340 -2.24 -17.92 -16.61
N ILE A 341 -2.98 -16.87 -16.24
CA ILE A 341 -2.36 -15.62 -15.79
C ILE A 341 -1.65 -15.77 -14.44
N LEU A 342 -0.68 -14.89 -14.17
CA LEU A 342 -0.07 -14.71 -12.84
C LEU A 342 0.49 -15.99 -12.21
N SER A 343 1.11 -16.88 -12.99
CA SER A 343 1.62 -18.18 -12.53
C SER A 343 2.64 -18.12 -11.38
N ASN A 344 3.29 -16.97 -11.17
CA ASN A 344 4.31 -16.76 -10.15
C ASN A 344 3.83 -15.91 -8.97
N ILE A 345 2.53 -15.60 -8.88
CA ILE A 345 2.00 -14.72 -7.84
C ILE A 345 2.18 -15.34 -6.44
N GLU A 346 2.70 -14.53 -5.53
CA GLU A 346 2.97 -14.85 -4.12
C GLU A 346 2.05 -14.02 -3.21
N SER A 347 1.77 -12.77 -3.58
CA SER A 347 0.88 -11.84 -2.87
C SER A 347 -0.06 -11.14 -3.83
N LEU A 348 -1.36 -11.16 -3.54
CA LEU A 348 -2.40 -10.53 -4.35
C LEU A 348 -3.37 -9.76 -3.45
N TYR A 349 -3.40 -8.43 -3.59
CA TYR A 349 -4.28 -7.54 -2.83
C TYR A 349 -5.04 -6.62 -3.77
N ILE A 350 -6.36 -6.70 -3.79
CA ILE A 350 -7.18 -5.81 -4.62
C ILE A 350 -8.34 -5.31 -3.77
N SER A 351 -8.49 -3.99 -3.71
CA SER A 351 -9.58 -3.30 -3.02
C SER A 351 -10.26 -2.34 -4.00
N PRO A 352 -11.58 -2.42 -4.20
CA PRO A 352 -12.52 -3.27 -3.47
C PRO A 352 -12.46 -4.78 -3.82
N PRO A 353 -12.92 -5.68 -2.91
CA PRO A 353 -12.80 -7.14 -3.06
C PRO A 353 -13.42 -7.70 -4.35
N ARG A 354 -14.48 -7.05 -4.87
CA ARG A 354 -15.17 -7.47 -6.11
C ARG A 354 -14.23 -7.60 -7.31
N ALA A 355 -13.26 -6.69 -7.46
CA ALA A 355 -12.31 -6.71 -8.59
C ALA A 355 -11.34 -7.91 -8.55
N LEU A 356 -11.21 -8.59 -7.41
CA LEU A 356 -10.37 -9.77 -7.22
C LEU A 356 -10.97 -11.04 -7.85
N ARG A 357 -12.30 -11.11 -7.93
CA ARG A 357 -13.07 -12.28 -8.38
C ARG A 357 -12.69 -12.79 -9.78
N PRO A 358 -12.70 -11.98 -10.86
CA PRO A 358 -12.33 -12.45 -12.20
C PRO A 358 -10.87 -12.92 -12.28
N ILE A 359 -9.99 -12.39 -11.42
CA ILE A 359 -8.58 -12.83 -11.33
C ILE A 359 -8.50 -14.21 -10.68
N LEU A 360 -9.15 -14.43 -9.52
CA LEU A 360 -9.16 -15.73 -8.83
C LEU A 360 -9.77 -16.86 -9.67
N ARG A 361 -10.76 -16.53 -10.52
CA ARG A 361 -11.33 -17.45 -11.52
C ARG A 361 -10.33 -17.85 -12.62
N SER A 362 -9.40 -16.96 -12.92
CA SER A 362 -8.44 -17.10 -14.02
C SER A 362 -7.05 -17.58 -13.57
N LEU A 363 -6.80 -17.65 -12.26
CA LEU A 363 -5.57 -18.19 -11.71
C LEU A 363 -5.42 -19.68 -12.03
N ARG A 364 -4.17 -20.08 -12.30
CA ARG A 364 -3.81 -21.48 -12.45
C ARG A 364 -4.10 -22.25 -11.16
N ARG A 365 -4.75 -23.42 -11.29
CA ARG A 365 -5.03 -24.34 -10.18
C ARG A 365 -4.31 -25.68 -10.39
N PRO A 366 -3.66 -26.25 -9.35
CA PRO A 366 -3.43 -25.63 -8.04
C PRO A 366 -2.50 -24.41 -8.17
N SER A 367 -2.65 -23.43 -7.26
CA SER A 367 -1.75 -22.28 -7.14
C SER A 367 -0.75 -22.55 -6.01
N PRO A 368 0.46 -23.05 -6.31
CA PRO A 368 1.40 -23.46 -5.28
C PRO A 368 2.12 -22.28 -4.61
N ARG A 369 2.07 -21.08 -5.19
CA ARG A 369 2.89 -19.95 -4.75
C ARG A 369 2.13 -18.86 -4.03
N LEU A 370 0.83 -18.73 -4.24
CA LEU A 370 0.02 -17.71 -3.59
C LEU A 370 -0.03 -17.97 -2.08
N ARG A 371 0.59 -17.07 -1.32
CA ARG A 371 0.73 -17.14 0.14
C ARG A 371 -0.07 -16.06 0.84
N SER A 372 -0.21 -14.88 0.23
CA SER A 372 -0.95 -13.77 0.79
C SER A 372 -2.07 -13.37 -0.14
N LEU A 373 -3.29 -13.30 0.39
CA LEU A 373 -4.46 -12.83 -0.31
C LEU A 373 -5.03 -11.64 0.48
N GLY A 374 -5.37 -10.58 -0.24
CA GLY A 374 -5.92 -9.37 0.34
C GLY A 374 -7.35 -9.54 0.84
N THR A 375 -8.09 -8.44 0.82
CA THR A 375 -9.46 -8.41 1.36
C THR A 375 -10.41 -9.27 0.53
N LEU A 376 -11.06 -10.22 1.19
CA LEU A 376 -12.21 -10.97 0.68
C LEU A 376 -13.48 -10.57 1.44
N GLU A 377 -14.61 -10.57 0.74
CA GLU A 377 -15.92 -10.42 1.37
C GLU A 377 -16.75 -11.70 1.14
N PRO A 378 -17.58 -12.14 2.10
CA PRO A 378 -18.51 -13.23 1.88
C PRO A 378 -19.60 -12.78 0.90
N CYS A 379 -19.58 -13.30 -0.33
CA CYS A 379 -20.57 -13.01 -1.36
C CYS A 379 -20.74 -14.24 -2.26
N ASP A 380 -21.81 -14.34 -3.05
CA ASP A 380 -21.84 -15.35 -4.10
C ASP A 380 -20.86 -14.94 -5.21
N TRP A 381 -19.64 -15.48 -5.13
CA TRP A 381 -18.56 -15.29 -6.10
C TRP A 381 -18.88 -15.89 -7.49
N ASN A 382 -20.06 -16.49 -7.68
CA ASN A 382 -20.56 -17.05 -8.92
C ASN A 382 -21.76 -16.31 -9.52
N ALA A 383 -22.58 -15.63 -8.71
CA ALA A 383 -23.72 -14.84 -9.18
C ALA A 383 -23.28 -13.70 -10.11
N SER A 384 -24.00 -13.48 -11.22
CA SER A 384 -23.76 -12.34 -12.11
C SER A 384 -24.05 -11.01 -11.39
N GLU A 385 -23.55 -9.91 -11.95
CA GLU A 385 -23.87 -8.57 -11.41
C GLU A 385 -25.37 -8.29 -11.42
N GLU A 386 -26.08 -8.75 -12.46
CA GLU A 386 -27.54 -8.65 -12.54
C GLU A 386 -28.26 -9.36 -11.38
N LEU A 387 -27.70 -10.48 -10.91
CA LEU A 387 -28.24 -11.21 -9.76
C LEU A 387 -27.91 -10.50 -8.44
N HIS A 388 -26.72 -9.94 -8.29
CA HIS A 388 -26.37 -9.13 -7.11
C HIS A 388 -27.15 -7.82 -7.04
N ALA A 389 -27.60 -7.29 -8.19
CA ALA A 389 -28.46 -6.11 -8.26
C ALA A 389 -29.95 -6.41 -8.01
N ASP A 390 -30.36 -7.69 -8.03
CA ASP A 390 -31.73 -8.08 -7.69
C ASP A 390 -31.90 -8.06 -6.16
N GLU A 391 -32.72 -7.13 -5.65
CA GLU A 391 -33.05 -7.02 -4.23
C GLU A 391 -33.67 -8.31 -3.64
N ASN A 392 -34.18 -9.21 -4.49
CA ASN A 392 -34.75 -10.50 -4.08
C ASN A 392 -33.72 -11.63 -4.05
N TYR A 393 -32.50 -11.41 -4.55
CA TYR A 393 -31.45 -12.40 -4.53
C TYR A 393 -30.89 -12.53 -3.11
N VAL A 394 -31.08 -13.71 -2.52
CA VAL A 394 -30.53 -14.05 -1.21
C VAL A 394 -29.43 -15.08 -1.44
N SER A 395 -28.17 -14.64 -1.34
CA SER A 395 -27.02 -15.56 -1.30
C SER A 395 -27.20 -16.51 -0.12
N SER A 396 -27.19 -17.82 -0.38
CA SER A 396 -27.22 -18.79 0.69
C SER A 396 -25.89 -18.75 1.45
N LEU A 397 -25.89 -19.08 2.75
CA LEU A 397 -24.65 -19.23 3.52
C LEU A 397 -23.72 -20.28 2.90
N ASP A 398 -24.23 -21.17 2.03
CA ASP A 398 -23.46 -22.16 1.31
C ASP A 398 -22.65 -21.61 0.13
N ASP A 399 -23.04 -20.46 -0.39
CA ASP A 399 -22.48 -19.87 -1.62
C ASP A 399 -21.52 -18.70 -1.35
N VAL A 400 -21.43 -18.22 -0.10
CA VAL A 400 -20.66 -17.01 0.31
C VAL A 400 -19.15 -17.04 0.03
N TRP A 401 -18.58 -18.22 -0.22
CA TRP A 401 -17.18 -18.38 -0.68
C TRP A 401 -17.10 -19.19 -1.98
N GLY A 402 -18.25 -19.38 -2.64
CA GLY A 402 -18.48 -20.31 -3.74
C GLY A 402 -18.82 -21.74 -3.29
N TYR A 403 -19.48 -22.47 -4.18
CA TYR A 403 -20.04 -23.80 -3.91
C TYR A 403 -18.93 -24.88 -3.91
N ASN A 404 -18.92 -25.77 -2.92
CA ASN A 404 -18.09 -26.97 -2.95
C ASN A 404 -18.98 -28.16 -3.30
N SER A 405 -19.19 -28.41 -4.60
CA SER A 405 -19.74 -29.70 -5.00
C SER A 405 -18.61 -30.74 -4.88
N PRO A 406 -18.75 -31.81 -4.09
CA PRO A 406 -17.97 -33.01 -4.37
C PRO A 406 -18.31 -33.39 -5.81
N ALA A 407 -17.30 -33.60 -6.66
CA ALA A 407 -17.46 -34.07 -8.03
C ALA A 407 -18.29 -35.36 -8.02
N THR A 408 -19.61 -35.23 -8.10
CA THR A 408 -20.55 -36.33 -8.05
C THR A 408 -21.34 -36.20 -9.32
N GLU A 409 -20.94 -37.06 -10.25
CA GLU A 409 -21.75 -37.61 -11.33
C GLU A 409 -22.44 -36.56 -12.21
N THR A 410 -21.86 -36.42 -13.40
CA THR A 410 -22.55 -36.08 -14.63
C THR A 410 -24.05 -36.39 -14.51
N GLN A 411 -24.88 -35.36 -14.30
CA GLN A 411 -26.32 -35.50 -14.43
C GLN A 411 -26.59 -35.82 -15.90
N MET A 412 -26.51 -37.11 -16.23
CA MET A 412 -27.07 -37.65 -17.45
C MET A 412 -28.58 -37.46 -17.34
N MET A 413 -29.17 -36.81 -18.33
CA MET A 413 -30.62 -36.91 -18.50
C MET A 413 -31.01 -38.38 -18.67
N GLU A 414 -32.25 -38.75 -18.37
CA GLU A 414 -32.77 -40.12 -18.51
C GLU A 414 -32.57 -40.74 -19.92
N ASP A 415 -32.17 -39.95 -20.91
CA ASP A 415 -31.90 -40.33 -22.29
C ASP A 415 -30.41 -40.51 -22.64
N GLY A 416 -29.48 -40.34 -21.68
CA GLY A 416 -28.04 -40.52 -21.91
C GLY A 416 -27.38 -39.38 -22.72
N SER A 417 -28.09 -38.28 -22.96
CA SER A 417 -27.54 -37.08 -23.58
C SER A 417 -26.79 -36.23 -22.54
N PRO A 418 -25.62 -35.65 -22.86
CA PRO A 418 -25.07 -34.56 -22.05
C PRO A 418 -26.02 -33.36 -22.13
N SER A 419 -26.45 -32.82 -20.98
CA SER A 419 -27.27 -31.62 -20.91
C SER A 419 -26.65 -30.47 -21.73
N PRO A 420 -27.41 -29.76 -22.59
CA PRO A 420 -26.87 -28.70 -23.46
C PRO A 420 -26.39 -27.44 -22.72
N GLY A 421 -26.55 -27.39 -21.40
CA GLY A 421 -26.02 -26.35 -20.53
C GLY A 421 -25.14 -26.96 -19.46
N GLY A 422 -24.05 -27.63 -19.86
CA GLY A 422 -23.04 -28.16 -18.94
C GLY A 422 -22.66 -27.09 -17.94
N SER A 423 -23.23 -27.17 -16.74
CA SER A 423 -22.92 -26.31 -15.62
C SER A 423 -21.42 -26.48 -15.39
N ARG A 424 -20.64 -25.44 -15.74
CA ARG A 424 -19.27 -25.33 -15.25
C ARG A 424 -19.37 -25.59 -13.74
N GLU A 425 -18.76 -26.67 -13.28
CA GLU A 425 -18.72 -27.03 -11.86
C GLU A 425 -18.25 -25.79 -11.08
N LEU A 426 -19.18 -25.16 -10.37
CA LEU A 426 -18.99 -23.86 -9.72
C LEU A 426 -18.20 -24.06 -8.43
N SER A 427 -16.92 -24.41 -8.54
CA SER A 427 -16.07 -24.66 -7.37
C SER A 427 -15.80 -23.36 -6.58
N ASN A 428 -15.73 -23.46 -5.25
CA ASN A 428 -15.19 -22.43 -4.36
C ASN A 428 -13.92 -21.81 -4.96
N LEU A 429 -13.84 -20.47 -5.02
CA LEU A 429 -12.74 -19.81 -5.73
C LEU A 429 -11.39 -19.95 -5.04
N LEU A 430 -11.37 -20.28 -3.75
CA LEU A 430 -10.18 -20.61 -2.99
C LEU A 430 -9.78 -22.09 -3.14
N SER A 431 -10.65 -22.93 -3.71
CA SER A 431 -10.34 -24.34 -3.98
C SER A 431 -9.11 -24.47 -4.91
N GLY A 432 -8.12 -25.23 -4.46
CA GLY A 432 -6.83 -25.37 -5.17
C GLY A 432 -5.82 -24.25 -4.87
N ILE A 433 -6.15 -23.29 -4.00
CA ILE A 433 -5.24 -22.27 -3.47
C ILE A 433 -4.91 -22.60 -2.00
N SER A 434 -4.41 -23.80 -1.75
CA SER A 434 -4.23 -24.33 -0.38
C SER A 434 -3.09 -23.70 0.41
N ASN A 435 -2.19 -22.95 -0.25
CA ASN A 435 -0.96 -22.41 0.36
C ASN A 435 -1.13 -20.99 0.91
N VAL A 436 -2.35 -20.46 0.98
CA VAL A 436 -2.63 -19.15 1.59
C VAL A 436 -2.33 -19.21 3.08
N ARG A 437 -1.37 -18.39 3.50
CA ARG A 437 -0.92 -18.21 4.88
C ARG A 437 -1.47 -16.93 5.50
N SER A 438 -1.87 -15.96 4.68
CA SER A 438 -2.28 -14.65 5.16
C SER A 438 -3.51 -14.18 4.40
N LEU A 439 -4.53 -13.74 5.14
CA LEU A 439 -5.83 -13.37 4.60
C LEU A 439 -6.47 -12.21 5.35
N VAL A 440 -7.04 -11.26 4.61
CA VAL A 440 -7.95 -10.24 5.16
C VAL A 440 -9.37 -10.58 4.73
N VAL A 441 -10.32 -10.52 5.65
CA VAL A 441 -11.74 -10.69 5.38
C VAL A 441 -12.53 -9.51 5.91
N THR A 442 -13.57 -9.12 5.18
CA THR A 442 -14.44 -8.00 5.54
C THR A 442 -15.91 -8.40 5.53
N ASP A 443 -16.74 -7.66 6.27
CA ASP A 443 -18.21 -7.83 6.32
C ASP A 443 -18.69 -9.27 6.64
N VAL A 444 -17.96 -9.99 7.49
CA VAL A 444 -18.38 -11.33 7.95
C VAL A 444 -19.50 -11.17 9.01
N LYS A 445 -20.71 -11.62 8.66
CA LYS A 445 -21.92 -11.44 9.49
C LYS A 445 -22.30 -12.67 10.31
N ASP A 446 -21.88 -13.87 9.90
CA ASP A 446 -22.28 -15.14 10.53
C ASP A 446 -21.07 -16.07 10.71
N LEU A 447 -20.91 -16.63 11.91
CA LEU A 447 -19.79 -17.54 12.25
C LEU A 447 -19.75 -18.78 11.36
N ARG A 448 -20.88 -19.25 10.83
CA ARG A 448 -20.95 -20.40 9.90
C ARG A 448 -20.21 -20.12 8.58
N GLN A 449 -19.98 -18.85 8.23
CA GLN A 449 -19.17 -18.47 7.08
C GLN A 449 -17.69 -18.84 7.32
N LEU A 450 -17.22 -18.87 8.57
CA LEU A 450 -15.84 -19.21 8.91
C LEU A 450 -15.52 -20.69 8.67
N ASP A 451 -16.44 -21.62 8.98
CA ASP A 451 -16.22 -23.06 8.78
C ASP A 451 -15.82 -23.39 7.33
N LYS A 452 -16.44 -22.72 6.37
CA LYS A 452 -16.13 -22.87 4.95
C LYS A 452 -14.79 -22.27 4.59
N LEU A 453 -14.49 -21.10 5.15
CA LEU A 453 -13.22 -20.44 4.94
C LEU A 453 -12.07 -21.31 5.46
N VAL A 454 -12.21 -21.89 6.66
CA VAL A 454 -11.20 -22.79 7.24
C VAL A 454 -10.92 -23.98 6.33
N ARG A 455 -11.97 -24.62 5.79
CA ARG A 455 -11.79 -25.75 4.85
C ARG A 455 -11.05 -25.33 3.58
N ALA A 456 -11.23 -24.09 3.14
CA ALA A 456 -10.58 -23.55 1.95
C ALA A 456 -9.13 -23.08 2.19
N THR A 457 -8.80 -22.64 3.41
CA THR A 457 -7.49 -22.10 3.79
C THR A 457 -6.87 -22.84 4.99
N PRO A 458 -6.59 -24.15 4.89
CA PRO A 458 -6.14 -24.94 6.03
C PRO A 458 -4.75 -24.54 6.58
N GLU A 459 -3.93 -23.89 5.76
CA GLU A 459 -2.54 -23.51 6.08
C GLU A 459 -2.41 -22.06 6.59
N LEU A 460 -3.52 -21.43 6.97
CA LEU A 460 -3.55 -20.02 7.38
C LEU A 460 -2.74 -19.79 8.68
N GLU A 461 -1.86 -18.80 8.63
CA GLU A 461 -1.01 -18.34 9.73
C GLU A 461 -1.53 -16.99 10.28
N THR A 462 -2.05 -16.12 9.42
CA THR A 462 -2.57 -14.79 9.77
C THR A 462 -3.96 -14.59 9.20
N ILE A 463 -4.91 -14.16 10.04
CA ILE A 463 -6.23 -13.70 9.61
C ILE A 463 -6.56 -12.34 10.20
N VAL A 464 -7.14 -11.45 9.40
CA VAL A 464 -7.63 -10.16 9.88
C VAL A 464 -9.05 -9.91 9.43
N PHE A 465 -9.87 -9.53 10.39
CA PHE A 465 -11.27 -9.16 10.20
C PHE A 465 -11.39 -7.63 10.11
N ARG A 466 -12.06 -7.12 9.08
CA ARG A 466 -12.43 -5.70 8.96
C ARG A 466 -13.95 -5.60 8.95
N ASP A 467 -14.50 -4.64 9.69
CA ASP A 467 -15.95 -4.35 9.71
C ASP A 467 -16.81 -5.63 9.80
N SER A 468 -16.37 -6.58 10.62
CA SER A 468 -16.94 -7.93 10.72
C SER A 468 -17.39 -8.18 12.15
N PHE A 469 -18.43 -9.00 12.29
CA PHE A 469 -18.98 -9.39 13.59
C PHE A 469 -19.31 -8.21 14.52
N GLU A 470 -19.93 -7.15 14.00
CA GLU A 470 -20.30 -5.98 14.81
C GLU A 470 -21.11 -6.36 16.06
N TYR A 471 -21.93 -7.39 15.97
CA TYR A 471 -22.70 -7.89 17.12
C TYR A 471 -21.81 -8.47 18.25
N LEU A 472 -20.65 -9.04 17.93
CA LEU A 472 -19.73 -9.59 18.95
C LEU A 472 -19.08 -8.48 19.79
N ALA A 473 -19.02 -7.25 19.28
CA ALA A 473 -18.47 -6.12 20.01
C ALA A 473 -19.25 -5.80 21.29
N SER A 474 -20.50 -6.26 21.42
CA SER A 474 -21.34 -6.11 22.62
C SER A 474 -21.55 -7.43 23.38
N HIS A 475 -20.86 -8.50 23.01
CA HIS A 475 -21.02 -9.81 23.66
C HIS A 475 -20.24 -9.91 24.97
N ALA A 476 -20.82 -10.57 25.96
CA ALA A 476 -20.20 -10.77 27.28
C ALA A 476 -19.08 -11.84 27.29
N ALA A 477 -18.99 -12.69 26.26
CA ALA A 477 -17.97 -13.74 26.16
C ALA A 477 -17.61 -14.08 24.70
N PRO A 478 -17.08 -13.13 23.90
CA PRO A 478 -16.84 -13.31 22.47
C PRO A 478 -15.86 -14.46 22.16
N HIS A 479 -14.87 -14.71 23.03
CA HIS A 479 -13.96 -15.84 22.90
C HIS A 479 -14.66 -17.21 22.85
N THR A 480 -15.75 -17.40 23.60
CA THR A 480 -16.43 -18.72 23.64
C THR A 480 -17.05 -19.11 22.30
N GLU A 481 -17.44 -18.12 21.50
CA GLU A 481 -18.02 -18.35 20.18
C GLU A 481 -16.92 -18.49 19.12
N LEU A 482 -16.00 -17.51 19.04
CA LEU A 482 -14.98 -17.42 17.99
C LEU A 482 -13.89 -18.50 18.07
N VAL A 483 -13.40 -18.81 19.28
CA VAL A 483 -12.23 -19.68 19.45
C VAL A 483 -12.49 -21.09 18.92
N SER A 484 -13.74 -21.56 19.03
CA SER A 484 -14.13 -22.86 18.47
C SER A 484 -13.87 -22.95 16.96
N TYR A 485 -14.16 -21.88 16.21
CA TYR A 485 -13.88 -21.79 14.78
C TYR A 485 -12.39 -21.60 14.51
N LEU A 486 -11.74 -20.67 15.23
CA LEU A 486 -10.33 -20.35 15.06
C LEU A 486 -9.41 -21.56 15.29
N SER A 487 -9.78 -22.46 16.22
CA SER A 487 -9.01 -23.66 16.55
C SER A 487 -8.84 -24.64 15.38
N HIS A 488 -9.68 -24.53 14.35
CA HIS A 488 -9.57 -25.36 13.16
C HIS A 488 -8.39 -24.92 12.25
N TRP A 489 -7.87 -23.70 12.41
CA TRP A 489 -6.61 -23.27 11.78
C TRP A 489 -5.42 -23.68 12.65
N SER A 490 -4.90 -24.88 12.40
CA SER A 490 -3.80 -25.47 13.18
C SER A 490 -2.49 -24.66 13.19
N ARG A 491 -2.33 -23.69 12.29
CA ARG A 491 -1.13 -22.84 12.14
C ARG A 491 -1.34 -21.37 12.49
N LEU A 492 -2.53 -21.00 12.97
CA LEU A 492 -2.85 -19.62 13.24
C LEU A 492 -1.95 -19.03 14.33
N THR A 493 -1.16 -18.02 13.97
CA THR A 493 -0.28 -17.26 14.87
C THR A 493 -0.80 -15.85 15.13
N THR A 494 -1.58 -15.29 14.21
CA THR A 494 -1.99 -13.89 14.25
C THR A 494 -3.48 -13.71 13.92
N LEU A 495 -4.18 -12.98 14.78
CA LEU A 495 -5.59 -12.61 14.64
C LEU A 495 -5.76 -11.11 14.92
N TYR A 496 -6.21 -10.33 13.94
CA TYR A 496 -6.55 -8.92 14.19
C TYR A 496 -7.95 -8.52 13.75
N GLY A 497 -8.39 -7.38 14.28
CA GLY A 497 -9.63 -6.70 13.90
C GLY A 497 -10.92 -7.31 14.45
N VAL A 498 -10.78 -8.29 15.35
CA VAL A 498 -11.86 -8.75 16.23
C VAL A 498 -11.31 -8.92 17.64
N ALA A 499 -12.06 -8.46 18.64
CA ALA A 499 -11.68 -8.60 20.05
C ALA A 499 -12.19 -9.94 20.60
N LEU A 500 -11.29 -10.73 21.20
CA LEU A 500 -11.66 -11.94 21.96
C LEU A 500 -12.12 -11.61 23.39
N TRP A 501 -12.01 -10.35 23.77
CA TRP A 501 -12.21 -9.84 25.11
C TRP A 501 -13.61 -9.24 25.26
N PRO A 502 -14.25 -9.39 26.43
CA PRO A 502 -15.57 -8.80 26.66
C PRO A 502 -15.53 -7.28 26.66
N SER A 503 -16.59 -6.65 26.16
CA SER A 503 -16.78 -5.20 26.21
C SER A 503 -17.22 -4.75 27.60
N THR A 504 -16.62 -3.68 28.13
CA THR A 504 -17.11 -3.03 29.36
C THR A 504 -18.40 -2.27 29.07
N THR A 505 -19.55 -2.79 29.48
CA THR A 505 -20.84 -2.10 29.32
C THR A 505 -21.36 -1.44 30.60
N ASP A 506 -20.75 -1.65 31.77
CA ASP A 506 -21.21 -1.06 33.03
C ASP A 506 -20.04 -0.52 33.89
N ASP A 507 -20.22 0.72 34.36
CA ASP A 507 -19.50 1.52 35.36
C ASP A 507 -18.03 1.18 35.74
N ASP A 508 -17.13 2.14 35.44
CA ASP A 508 -15.83 2.45 36.09
C ASP A 508 -14.76 1.35 36.29
N SER A 509 -14.96 0.13 35.79
CA SER A 509 -13.90 -0.88 35.79
C SER A 509 -13.14 -0.88 34.45
N HIS A 510 -12.02 -0.15 34.41
CA HIS A 510 -11.04 -0.33 33.33
C HIS A 510 -10.57 -1.78 33.33
N LEU A 511 -10.95 -2.52 32.29
CA LEU A 511 -10.49 -3.88 32.04
C LEU A 511 -8.96 -3.83 31.82
N ASP A 512 -8.22 -4.26 32.82
CA ASP A 512 -6.75 -4.31 32.76
C ASP A 512 -6.31 -5.61 32.09
N VAL A 513 -5.37 -5.48 31.16
CA VAL A 513 -4.65 -6.56 30.48
C VAL A 513 -4.00 -7.52 31.48
N SER A 514 -3.64 -7.02 32.67
CA SER A 514 -3.05 -7.82 33.76
C SER A 514 -4.08 -8.53 34.67
N SER A 515 -5.38 -8.30 34.49
CA SER A 515 -6.40 -8.86 35.37
C SER A 515 -6.54 -10.38 35.23
N GLU A 516 -6.78 -11.09 36.34
CA GLU A 516 -6.88 -12.55 36.34
C GLU A 516 -8.05 -13.06 35.48
N PHE A 517 -9.12 -12.27 35.33
CA PHE A 517 -10.22 -12.58 34.44
C PHE A 517 -9.77 -12.58 32.96
N VAL A 518 -9.03 -11.57 32.52
CA VAL A 518 -8.45 -11.52 31.16
C VAL A 518 -7.44 -12.64 30.96
N LEU A 519 -6.57 -12.89 31.95
CA LEU A 519 -5.61 -13.98 31.89
C LEU A 519 -6.28 -15.36 31.85
N SER A 520 -7.44 -15.55 32.51
CA SER A 520 -8.20 -16.80 32.37
C SER A 520 -8.73 -17.00 30.94
N ILE A 521 -9.24 -15.94 30.31
CA ILE A 521 -9.68 -15.99 28.91
C ILE A 521 -8.48 -16.30 28.00
N ALA A 522 -7.34 -15.66 28.23
CA ALA A 522 -6.14 -15.90 27.43
C ALA A 522 -5.62 -17.34 27.58
N ARG A 523 -5.73 -17.96 28.77
CA ARG A 523 -5.42 -19.38 28.96
C ARG A 523 -6.36 -20.28 28.17
N ASP A 524 -7.65 -19.97 28.14
CA ASP A 524 -8.65 -20.72 27.37
C ASP A 524 -8.44 -20.60 25.86
N VAL A 525 -8.05 -19.41 25.39
CA VAL A 525 -7.66 -19.15 23.99
C VAL A 525 -6.43 -19.98 23.63
N VAL A 526 -5.35 -19.92 24.42
CA VAL A 526 -4.11 -20.67 24.16
C VAL A 526 -4.32 -22.18 24.26
N ALA A 527 -5.25 -22.65 25.10
CA ALA A 527 -5.58 -24.07 25.19
C ALA A 527 -6.18 -24.63 23.90
N GLN A 528 -6.95 -23.81 23.17
CA GLN A 528 -7.61 -24.20 21.92
C GLN A 528 -6.81 -23.81 20.67
N CYS A 529 -6.08 -22.68 20.73
CA CYS A 529 -5.24 -22.13 19.67
C CYS A 529 -3.80 -21.98 20.17
N PRO A 530 -3.03 -23.08 20.27
CA PRO A 530 -1.74 -23.09 20.98
C PRO A 530 -0.61 -22.29 20.29
N LEU A 531 -0.75 -21.98 19.00
CA LEU A 531 0.22 -21.19 18.24
C LEU A 531 -0.13 -19.71 18.16
N LEU A 532 -1.31 -19.30 18.64
CA LEU A 532 -1.76 -17.92 18.57
C LEU A 532 -0.91 -17.04 19.49
N GLN A 533 -0.22 -16.08 18.91
CA GLN A 533 0.72 -15.18 19.58
C GLN A 533 0.25 -13.73 19.52
N HIS A 534 -0.37 -13.30 18.42
CA HIS A 534 -0.74 -11.91 18.22
C HIS A 534 -2.26 -11.76 18.09
N VAL A 535 -2.85 -10.87 18.90
CA VAL A 535 -4.29 -10.66 19.00
C VAL A 535 -4.64 -9.17 19.13
N SER A 536 -5.83 -8.74 18.72
CA SER A 536 -6.31 -7.38 18.98
C SER A 536 -6.91 -7.22 20.38
N TRP A 537 -6.65 -6.07 21.01
CA TRP A 537 -7.39 -5.58 22.17
C TRP A 537 -8.74 -4.97 21.76
N ILE A 538 -9.54 -4.56 22.75
CA ILE A 538 -10.91 -4.04 22.56
C ILE A 538 -10.92 -2.79 21.67
N ASP A 539 -9.91 -1.94 21.79
CA ASP A 539 -9.73 -0.73 20.99
C ASP A 539 -8.97 -0.97 19.67
N GLY A 540 -8.66 -2.22 19.36
CA GLY A 540 -7.89 -2.64 18.18
C GLY A 540 -6.38 -2.64 18.38
N THR A 541 -5.87 -2.23 19.55
CA THR A 541 -4.43 -2.24 19.84
C THR A 541 -3.85 -3.66 19.75
N PRO A 542 -2.73 -3.88 19.06
CA PRO A 542 -2.13 -5.21 18.95
C PRO A 542 -1.47 -5.63 20.28
N LEU A 543 -1.81 -6.85 20.72
CA LEU A 543 -1.24 -7.49 21.90
C LEU A 543 -0.49 -8.76 21.52
N THR A 544 0.55 -9.06 22.29
CA THR A 544 1.30 -10.31 22.20
C THR A 544 1.03 -11.18 23.42
N ILE A 545 0.69 -12.45 23.19
CA ILE A 545 0.55 -13.49 24.20
C ILE A 545 1.92 -14.11 24.43
N VAL A 546 2.50 -13.82 25.59
CA VAL A 546 3.82 -14.32 25.98
C VAL A 546 3.68 -15.43 27.01
N LYS A 547 4.39 -16.53 26.79
CA LYS A 547 4.45 -17.67 27.71
C LYS A 547 5.87 -17.83 28.24
N GLU A 548 6.15 -17.26 29.41
CA GLU A 548 7.45 -17.38 30.08
C GLU A 548 7.32 -18.24 31.34
N ASN A 549 8.18 -19.27 31.47
CA ASN A 549 8.26 -20.12 32.66
C ASN A 549 6.93 -20.76 33.10
N GLY A 550 5.96 -20.91 32.19
CA GLY A 550 4.62 -21.45 32.48
C GLY A 550 3.59 -20.40 32.92
N GLU A 551 4.01 -19.14 33.12
CA GLU A 551 3.12 -18.00 33.31
C GLU A 551 2.73 -17.41 31.94
N LEU A 552 1.46 -17.08 31.79
CA LEU A 552 0.93 -16.39 30.61
C LEU A 552 0.84 -14.91 30.92
N ARG A 553 1.37 -14.07 30.03
CA ARG A 553 1.29 -12.61 30.10
C ARG A 553 0.82 -12.06 28.76
N LEU A 554 0.21 -10.89 28.81
CA LEU A 554 -0.21 -10.13 27.65
C LEU A 554 0.60 -8.83 27.63
N GLU A 555 1.28 -8.56 26.52
CA GLU A 555 2.14 -7.40 26.36
C GLU A 555 1.63 -6.56 25.18
N SER A 556 1.54 -5.23 25.38
CA SER A 556 1.24 -4.31 24.27
C SER A 556 2.48 -4.17 23.39
N LEU A 557 2.30 -4.28 22.07
CA LEU A 557 3.33 -3.92 21.11
C LEU A 557 3.44 -2.39 21.11
N SER A 558 4.52 -1.86 21.72
CA SER A 558 4.81 -0.42 21.82
C SER A 558 5.53 0.13 20.59
#